data_AF-A0A7K4CX32-F1
#
_entry.id   AF-A0A7K4CX32-F1
#
_cell.length_a   1.000
_cell.length_b   1.000
_cell.length_c   1.000
_cell.angle_alpha   90.00
_cell.angle_beta   90.00
_cell.angle_gamma   90.00
#
_symmetry.space_group_name_H-M   'P 1'
#
loop_
_entity.id
_entity.type
_entity.pdbx_description
1 polymer ?
#
loop_
_entity_poly.entity_id
_entity_poly.type
_entity_poly.pdbx_seq_one_letter_code
_entity_poly.pdbx_strand_id
1 'polypeptide(L)'
;LDFEIASEEMIRGGSISGNTLKIKDQSFKVLLLGATTCMNIEFAKLVKKFYDAGGKILASYILPYKEENTGESTEVAGIFKDIFGVDPVVLARDIAGNKIKDCELLEKKNANGGHAILIKSPANRLPFLGPYYPLFEQACRALLPIDGRRAIAWKDEAKQSHAAYIMITHKTIGGKEFYFIPNTGRDASYSGVKVILDVKPAKVDLWDTLSGEIKAFDAFGIENGKVAMVLDFPPNQSYLFAITPANDAKAKPLVAATLPATGKTIDLGNTWNVKINAPNGAMIYQDWHSSYKVEAGKAWGYLGVRTFWHEFIVKNKDAITPVKLVMEGIAGDYAWCKDTIDMPRGGDRAHFKWPLNVNIFVNDEKVPITFDYNVEYLDAYWIVADISKHLVEGKNVVKMVCNTRGHGAFHLVTDPWRLIGNFSADDAPVPTLEPVKKTVSTGDIAPQGFPRYHGGLSYMQEVVLPDDVQGKKAWLTIDGTTDCIEVKVNGKPGGVCWWNWNVDITSLVNPGKNTIELVYHGIAQNMLQTNLKPQGLAGKVSVMIAP
;
A
#
# COMPACT_ATOMS: atom_id res chain seq x y z
N LEU A 1 21.59 -6.95 4.58
CA LEU A 1 22.04 -7.73 5.75
C LEU A 1 20.79 -7.95 6.58
N ASP A 2 20.52 -9.18 6.99
CA ASP A 2 19.43 -9.45 7.90
C ASP A 2 19.92 -9.14 9.32
N PHE A 3 19.05 -8.58 10.14
CA PHE A 3 19.36 -8.22 11.51
C PHE A 3 18.14 -8.46 12.39
N GLU A 4 18.39 -8.57 13.69
CA GLU A 4 17.36 -8.60 14.72
C GLU A 4 17.67 -7.51 15.73
N ILE A 5 16.63 -7.00 16.39
CA ILE A 5 16.76 -6.05 17.49
C ILE A 5 16.67 -6.84 18.79
N ALA A 6 17.65 -6.68 19.66
CA ALA A 6 17.69 -7.31 20.97
C ALA A 6 18.07 -6.29 22.04
N SER A 7 17.43 -6.37 23.20
CA SER A 7 17.81 -5.58 24.37
C SER A 7 19.10 -6.13 25.01
N GLU A 8 19.75 -5.31 25.84
CA GLU A 8 20.93 -5.75 26.62
C GLU A 8 20.61 -6.98 27.48
N GLU A 9 19.42 -7.06 28.05
CA GLU A 9 18.95 -8.21 28.83
C GLU A 9 18.86 -9.48 27.99
N MET A 10 18.26 -9.40 26.79
CA MET A 10 18.15 -10.55 25.88
C MET A 10 19.52 -11.08 25.48
N ILE A 11 20.47 -10.20 25.18
CA ILE A 11 21.82 -10.59 24.78
C ILE A 11 22.58 -11.22 25.95
N ARG A 12 22.44 -10.68 27.17
CA ARG A 12 23.04 -11.26 28.39
C ARG A 12 22.51 -12.65 28.73
N GLY A 13 21.26 -12.94 28.39
CA GLY A 13 20.70 -14.29 28.49
C GLY A 13 21.23 -15.29 27.44
N GLY A 14 22.08 -14.83 26.51
CA GLY A 14 22.69 -15.64 25.46
C GLY A 14 24.03 -16.28 25.86
N SER A 15 24.75 -16.78 24.85
CA SER A 15 26.09 -17.35 25.01
C SER A 15 27.00 -17.02 23.82
N ILE A 16 28.31 -17.16 24.01
CA ILE A 16 29.31 -16.99 22.95
C ILE A 16 29.85 -18.37 22.60
N SER A 17 29.75 -18.75 21.33
CA SER A 17 30.23 -20.04 20.80
C SER A 17 31.21 -19.75 19.67
N GLY A 18 32.51 -19.84 19.95
CA GLY A 18 33.55 -19.34 19.03
C GLY A 18 33.41 -17.83 18.84
N ASN A 19 33.32 -17.39 17.59
CA ASN A 19 33.13 -15.98 17.22
C ASN A 19 31.66 -15.58 16.97
N THR A 20 30.72 -16.40 17.44
CA THR A 20 29.27 -16.22 17.19
C THR A 20 28.53 -16.00 18.51
N LEU A 21 27.65 -15.00 18.52
CA LEU A 21 26.73 -14.74 19.63
C LEU A 21 25.46 -15.56 19.42
N LYS A 22 25.09 -16.40 20.40
CA LYS A 22 23.87 -17.20 20.38
C LYS A 22 22.85 -16.63 21.34
N ILE A 23 21.66 -16.35 20.84
CA ILE A 23 20.51 -15.89 21.64
C ILE A 23 19.35 -16.80 21.29
N LYS A 24 18.88 -17.57 22.28
CA LYS A 24 17.91 -18.67 22.05
C LYS A 24 18.40 -19.62 20.93
N ASP A 25 17.59 -19.80 19.90
CA ASP A 25 17.85 -20.64 18.72
C ASP A 25 18.60 -19.91 17.60
N GLN A 26 18.91 -18.63 17.77
CA GLN A 26 19.54 -17.80 16.74
C GLN A 26 21.03 -17.60 16.95
N SER A 27 21.75 -17.32 15.86
CA SER A 27 23.21 -17.19 15.83
C SER A 27 23.62 -15.96 15.02
N PHE A 28 24.35 -15.05 15.66
CA PHE A 28 24.73 -13.74 15.11
C PHE A 28 26.25 -13.62 14.94
N LYS A 29 26.67 -13.22 13.74
CA LYS A 29 28.09 -13.02 13.39
C LYS A 29 28.62 -11.62 13.69
N VAL A 30 27.71 -10.65 13.82
CA VAL A 30 28.04 -9.23 14.01
C VAL A 30 27.10 -8.65 15.06
N LEU A 31 27.64 -7.90 16.02
CA LEU A 31 26.88 -7.09 16.96
C LEU A 31 26.91 -5.64 16.50
N LEU A 32 25.74 -5.04 16.27
CA LEU A 32 25.62 -3.62 16.00
C LEU A 32 25.23 -2.89 17.29
N LEU A 33 26.09 -1.99 17.74
CA LEU A 33 25.84 -1.13 18.90
C LEU A 33 25.24 0.18 18.42
N GLY A 34 24.00 0.44 18.86
CA GLY A 34 23.36 1.73 18.67
C GLY A 34 24.12 2.85 19.38
N ALA A 35 23.93 4.09 18.91
CA ALA A 35 24.53 5.27 19.53
C ALA A 35 24.00 5.44 20.96
N THR A 36 24.85 5.21 21.97
CA THR A 36 24.51 5.41 23.38
C THR A 36 25.73 5.87 24.17
N THR A 37 25.48 6.67 25.21
CA THR A 37 26.51 7.07 26.18
C THR A 37 26.49 6.20 27.43
N CYS A 38 25.41 5.45 27.67
CA CYS A 38 25.17 4.67 28.87
C CYS A 38 24.93 3.19 28.51
N MET A 39 25.48 2.28 29.32
CA MET A 39 25.37 0.83 29.10
C MET A 39 25.46 0.07 30.42
N ASN A 40 24.74 -1.05 30.56
CA ASN A 40 24.92 -1.95 31.69
C ASN A 40 26.34 -2.56 31.69
N ILE A 41 27.01 -2.57 32.85
CA ILE A 41 28.40 -3.01 32.95
C ILE A 41 28.61 -4.48 32.58
N GLU A 42 27.68 -5.37 32.96
CA GLU A 42 27.75 -6.80 32.62
C GLU A 42 27.54 -7.03 31.12
N PHE A 43 26.71 -6.19 30.47
CA PHE A 43 26.61 -6.19 29.02
C PHE A 43 27.92 -5.70 28.37
N ALA A 44 28.52 -4.61 28.85
CA ALA A 44 29.82 -4.14 28.35
C ALA A 44 30.92 -5.22 28.46
N LYS A 45 30.99 -5.93 29.59
CA LYS A 45 31.91 -7.08 29.78
C LYS A 45 31.63 -8.21 28.78
N LEU A 46 30.36 -8.51 28.51
CA LEU A 46 29.98 -9.50 27.49
C LEU A 46 30.39 -9.06 26.08
N VAL A 47 30.24 -7.78 25.73
CA VAL A 47 30.70 -7.22 24.45
C VAL A 47 32.21 -7.36 24.31
N LYS A 48 32.98 -7.08 25.37
CA LYS A 48 34.44 -7.30 25.39
C LYS A 48 34.79 -8.77 25.20
N LYS A 49 34.12 -9.67 25.93
CA LYS A 49 34.32 -11.11 25.80
C LYS A 49 34.02 -11.60 24.38
N PHE A 50 32.98 -11.07 23.75
CA PHE A 50 32.64 -11.39 22.36
C PHE A 50 33.73 -10.93 21.40
N TYR A 51 34.22 -9.69 21.53
CA TYR A 51 35.35 -9.17 20.76
C TYR A 51 36.60 -10.04 20.92
N ASP A 52 36.97 -10.37 22.16
CA ASP A 52 38.17 -11.16 22.47
C ASP A 52 38.09 -12.60 21.95
N ALA A 53 36.88 -13.14 21.80
CA ALA A 53 36.62 -14.46 21.21
C ALA A 53 36.62 -14.47 19.67
N GLY A 54 36.96 -13.36 19.02
CA GLY A 54 36.96 -13.24 17.56
C GLY A 54 35.68 -12.62 16.98
N GLY A 55 34.79 -12.12 17.83
CA GLY A 55 33.53 -11.49 17.44
C GLY A 55 33.70 -10.17 16.71
N LYS A 56 32.65 -9.78 15.97
CA LYS A 56 32.65 -8.61 15.10
C LYS A 56 31.67 -7.57 15.60
N ILE A 57 32.11 -6.32 15.73
CA ILE A 57 31.31 -5.25 16.35
C ILE A 57 31.31 -4.02 15.45
N LEU A 58 30.12 -3.46 15.21
CA LEU A 58 29.94 -2.17 14.55
C LEU A 58 29.30 -1.20 15.53
N ALA A 59 29.97 -0.10 15.85
CA ALA A 59 29.40 1.00 16.63
C ALA A 59 29.16 2.23 15.75
N SER A 60 28.15 3.01 16.11
CA SER A 60 27.76 4.22 15.38
C SER A 60 27.80 5.45 16.26
N TYR A 61 28.33 6.55 15.70
CA TYR A 61 28.36 7.91 16.24
C TYR A 61 29.19 8.09 17.52
N ILE A 62 28.80 7.45 18.61
CA ILE A 62 29.37 7.62 19.95
C ILE A 62 29.50 6.26 20.65
N LEU A 63 30.39 6.19 21.64
CA LEU A 63 30.63 5.00 22.45
C LEU A 63 30.13 5.20 23.89
N PRO A 64 29.74 4.11 24.58
CA PRO A 64 29.37 4.17 25.98
C PRO A 64 30.56 4.56 26.88
N TYR A 65 30.29 5.41 27.85
CA TYR A 65 31.24 5.82 28.91
C TYR A 65 30.56 6.00 30.27
N LYS A 66 29.25 5.80 30.32
CA LYS A 66 28.44 5.82 31.53
C LYS A 66 27.89 4.44 31.82
N GLU A 67 27.70 4.18 33.09
CA GLU A 67 27.00 3.01 33.60
C GLU A 67 25.62 3.42 34.12
N GLU A 68 24.67 2.48 34.02
CA GLU A 68 23.33 2.70 34.56
C GLU A 68 23.37 3.05 36.04
N ASN A 69 22.58 4.04 36.46
CA ASN A 69 22.42 4.48 37.85
C ASN A 69 23.66 5.10 38.54
N THR A 70 24.84 5.12 37.93
CA THR A 70 26.08 5.63 38.56
C THR A 70 26.74 6.79 37.81
N GLY A 71 26.43 7.00 36.52
CA GLY A 71 27.01 8.09 35.72
C GLY A 71 28.29 7.66 35.01
N GLU A 72 29.30 8.54 34.93
CA GLU A 72 30.57 8.20 34.24
C GLU A 72 31.27 7.02 34.92
N SER A 73 31.63 6.01 34.12
CA SER A 73 32.26 4.77 34.61
C SER A 73 33.58 4.55 33.89
N THR A 74 34.68 4.55 34.65
CA THR A 74 36.02 4.27 34.13
C THR A 74 36.13 2.85 33.58
N GLU A 75 35.36 1.90 34.13
CA GLU A 75 35.34 0.52 33.65
C GLU A 75 34.65 0.42 32.29
N VAL A 76 33.45 1.00 32.13
CA VAL A 76 32.75 1.05 30.84
C VAL A 76 33.61 1.76 29.79
N ALA A 77 34.13 2.95 30.11
CA ALA A 77 34.97 3.71 29.20
C ALA A 77 36.25 2.92 28.82
N GLY A 78 36.87 2.23 29.78
CA GLY A 78 38.05 1.38 29.56
C GLY A 78 37.76 0.22 28.60
N ILE A 79 36.64 -0.48 28.80
CA ILE A 79 36.21 -1.58 27.93
C ILE A 79 36.06 -1.10 26.47
N PHE A 80 35.34 0.00 26.25
CA PHE A 80 35.10 0.50 24.89
C PHE A 80 36.34 1.13 24.25
N LYS A 81 37.23 1.73 25.05
CA LYS A 81 38.57 2.14 24.60
C LYS A 81 39.42 0.95 24.16
N ASP A 82 39.35 -0.17 24.87
CA ASP A 82 40.06 -1.39 24.50
C ASP A 82 39.49 -2.03 23.23
N ILE A 83 38.19 -1.95 22.99
CA ILE A 83 37.57 -2.52 21.78
C ILE A 83 37.82 -1.65 20.55
N PHE A 84 37.71 -0.31 20.66
CA PHE A 84 37.71 0.60 19.51
C PHE A 84 38.99 1.44 19.37
N GLY A 85 39.86 1.45 20.37
CA GLY A 85 41.12 2.22 20.35
C GLY A 85 40.96 3.74 20.54
N VAL A 86 39.75 4.21 20.84
CA VAL A 86 39.46 5.63 21.11
C VAL A 86 38.81 5.76 22.46
N ASP A 87 39.22 6.80 23.21
CA ASP A 87 38.66 7.12 24.51
C ASP A 87 37.21 7.65 24.36
N PRO A 88 36.20 6.94 24.88
CA PRO A 88 34.79 7.33 24.72
C PRO A 88 34.44 8.71 25.30
N VAL A 89 35.09 9.12 26.39
CA VAL A 89 34.85 10.42 27.04
C VAL A 89 35.41 11.55 26.18
N VAL A 90 36.61 11.35 25.61
CA VAL A 90 37.22 12.31 24.68
C VAL A 90 36.39 12.41 23.40
N LEU A 91 35.95 11.27 22.85
CA LEU A 91 35.10 11.24 21.66
C LEU A 91 33.81 12.05 21.87
N ALA A 92 33.11 11.84 22.99
CA ALA A 92 31.90 12.58 23.32
C ALA A 92 32.16 14.10 23.42
N ARG A 93 33.26 14.49 24.06
CA ARG A 93 33.69 15.89 24.18
C ARG A 93 34.02 16.51 22.82
N ASP A 94 34.69 15.78 21.94
CA ASP A 94 35.08 16.27 20.62
C ASP A 94 33.89 16.38 19.66
N ILE A 95 32.89 15.49 19.78
CA ILE A 95 31.60 15.63 19.08
C ILE A 95 30.89 16.90 19.56
N ALA A 96 30.72 17.07 20.86
CA ALA A 96 30.03 18.22 21.45
C ALA A 96 30.76 19.55 21.16
N GLY A 97 32.10 19.53 21.15
CA GLY A 97 32.94 20.66 20.79
C GLY A 97 33.11 20.89 19.29
N ASN A 98 32.39 20.15 18.45
CA ASN A 98 32.44 20.25 16.98
C ASN A 98 33.87 20.11 16.40
N LYS A 99 34.71 19.28 17.02
CA LYS A 99 36.08 19.01 16.56
C LYS A 99 36.12 17.94 15.47
N ILE A 100 35.12 17.06 15.42
CA ILE A 100 34.94 16.12 14.32
C ILE A 100 34.24 16.85 13.18
N LYS A 101 34.89 16.93 12.02
CA LYS A 101 34.39 17.66 10.84
C LYS A 101 33.70 16.78 9.80
N ASP A 102 34.13 15.52 9.72
CA ASP A 102 33.63 14.55 8.75
C ASP A 102 33.34 13.19 9.40
N CYS A 103 32.54 12.38 8.70
CA CYS A 103 32.32 11.01 9.12
C CYS A 103 33.58 10.19 8.83
N GLU A 104 34.04 9.42 9.82
CA GLU A 104 35.28 8.65 9.72
C GLU A 104 35.07 7.23 10.24
N LEU A 105 35.68 6.27 9.57
CA LEU A 105 35.71 4.87 9.98
C LEU A 105 36.99 4.59 10.76
N LEU A 106 36.84 4.10 11.99
CA LEU A 106 37.93 3.66 12.84
C LEU A 106 37.84 2.14 13.02
N GLU A 107 38.91 1.44 12.66
CA GLU A 107 38.96 -0.03 12.67
C GLU A 107 40.02 -0.52 13.66
N LYS A 108 39.67 -1.52 14.48
CA LYS A 108 40.60 -2.20 15.38
C LYS A 108 40.40 -3.71 15.36
N LYS A 109 41.50 -4.44 15.18
CA LYS A 109 41.53 -5.91 15.23
C LYS A 109 42.37 -6.41 16.40
N ASN A 110 42.00 -7.55 16.97
CA ASN A 110 42.81 -8.26 17.97
C ASN A 110 43.43 -9.55 17.38
N ALA A 111 44.34 -10.17 18.13
CA ALA A 111 45.06 -11.38 17.70
C ALA A 111 44.16 -12.61 17.48
N ASN A 112 42.97 -12.63 18.10
CA ASN A 112 42.01 -13.73 18.00
C ASN A 112 40.99 -13.54 16.85
N GLY A 113 41.20 -12.53 15.99
CA GLY A 113 40.32 -12.23 14.87
C GLY A 113 39.13 -11.33 15.21
N GLY A 114 39.08 -10.79 16.43
CA GLY A 114 38.07 -9.83 16.85
C GLY A 114 38.21 -8.56 16.02
N HIS A 115 37.09 -8.04 15.50
CA HIS A 115 37.09 -6.95 14.53
C HIS A 115 36.02 -5.92 14.91
N ALA A 116 36.47 -4.75 15.36
CA ALA A 116 35.61 -3.66 15.78
C ALA A 116 35.75 -2.48 14.81
N ILE A 117 34.62 -1.92 14.38
CA ILE A 117 34.55 -0.71 13.57
C ILE A 117 33.65 0.31 14.25
N LEU A 118 34.14 1.53 14.45
CA LEU A 118 33.35 2.69 14.84
C LEU A 118 33.21 3.64 13.66
N ILE A 119 31.98 4.03 13.33
CA ILE A 119 31.72 5.15 12.43
C ILE A 119 31.42 6.37 13.29
N LYS A 120 32.42 7.21 13.55
CA LYS A 120 32.22 8.47 14.28
C LYS A 120 31.76 9.55 13.30
N SER A 121 30.92 10.47 13.76
CA SER A 121 30.42 11.56 12.92
C SER A 121 30.25 12.87 13.69
N PRO A 122 30.27 14.02 12.98
CA PRO A 122 29.98 15.33 13.57
C PRO A 122 28.58 15.40 14.20
N ALA A 123 28.38 16.31 15.16
CA ALA A 123 27.08 16.51 15.80
C ALA A 123 25.95 16.90 14.82
N ASN A 124 26.28 17.54 13.69
CA ASN A 124 25.34 17.91 12.63
C ASN A 124 25.17 16.85 11.52
N ARG A 125 25.83 15.70 11.63
CA ARG A 125 25.77 14.60 10.65
C ARG A 125 25.46 13.27 11.35
N LEU A 126 24.20 13.11 11.76
CA LEU A 126 23.73 11.92 12.47
C LEU A 126 23.71 10.66 11.58
N PRO A 127 23.69 9.43 12.16
CA PRO A 127 23.81 8.14 11.46
C PRO A 127 22.76 7.80 10.40
N PHE A 128 21.77 8.66 10.18
CA PHE A 128 20.70 8.50 9.19
C PHE A 128 20.80 9.52 8.05
N LEU A 129 21.88 10.32 8.00
CA LEU A 129 22.10 11.31 6.95
C LEU A 129 23.03 10.78 5.86
N GLY A 130 22.86 11.30 4.64
CA GLY A 130 23.53 10.84 3.40
C GLY A 130 25.01 10.41 3.51
N PRO A 131 25.91 11.22 4.12
CA PRO A 131 27.34 10.89 4.22
C PRO A 131 27.67 9.64 5.06
N TYR A 132 26.75 9.16 5.89
CA TYR A 132 26.96 8.00 6.74
C TYR A 132 26.82 6.68 5.97
N TYR A 133 25.90 6.61 5.01
CA TYR A 133 25.55 5.36 4.31
C TYR A 133 26.74 4.69 3.60
N PRO A 134 27.62 5.39 2.86
CA PRO A 134 28.77 4.75 2.21
C PRO A 134 29.73 4.10 3.22
N LEU A 135 29.97 4.75 4.36
CA LEU A 135 30.83 4.22 5.42
C LEU A 135 30.19 3.05 6.15
N PHE A 136 28.86 3.09 6.34
CA PHE A 136 28.12 1.96 6.89
C PHE A 136 28.20 0.75 5.97
N GLU A 137 28.01 0.94 4.66
CA GLU A 137 28.18 -0.12 3.68
C GLU A 137 29.60 -0.69 3.69
N GLN A 138 30.62 0.18 3.71
CA GLN A 138 32.03 -0.21 3.81
C GLN A 138 32.29 -1.04 5.07
N ALA A 139 31.82 -0.59 6.24
CA ALA A 139 31.96 -1.32 7.50
C ALA A 139 31.26 -2.68 7.46
N CYS A 140 30.05 -2.74 6.93
CA CYS A 140 29.31 -3.99 6.74
C CYS A 140 30.05 -4.96 5.82
N ARG A 141 30.70 -4.49 4.74
CA ARG A 141 31.52 -5.32 3.84
C ARG A 141 32.80 -5.82 4.52
N ALA A 142 33.43 -5.00 5.36
CA ALA A 142 34.62 -5.38 6.11
C ALA A 142 34.32 -6.41 7.21
N LEU A 143 33.20 -6.27 7.91
CA LEU A 143 32.78 -7.19 8.97
C LEU A 143 32.16 -8.46 8.40
N LEU A 144 31.31 -8.36 7.38
CA LEU A 144 30.70 -9.51 6.72
C LEU A 144 30.94 -9.43 5.20
N PRO A 145 32.09 -9.97 4.74
CA PRO A 145 32.41 -10.07 3.32
C PRO A 145 31.28 -10.74 2.55
N ILE A 146 31.10 -10.30 1.30
CA ILE A 146 30.05 -10.76 0.39
C ILE A 146 30.00 -12.30 0.35
N ASP A 147 31.16 -12.95 0.20
CA ASP A 147 31.25 -14.41 0.06
C ASP A 147 30.72 -15.17 1.27
N GLY A 148 30.70 -14.53 2.45
CA GLY A 148 30.17 -15.09 3.69
C GLY A 148 28.69 -14.78 3.97
N ARG A 149 28.00 -14.13 3.03
CA ARG A 149 26.57 -13.81 3.13
C ARG A 149 25.70 -14.96 2.64
N ARG A 150 24.57 -15.14 3.31
CA ARG A 150 23.57 -16.17 2.98
C ARG A 150 22.83 -15.91 1.68
N ALA A 151 22.63 -14.64 1.33
CA ALA A 151 21.98 -14.27 0.11
C ALA A 151 22.50 -12.92 -0.39
N ILE A 152 22.53 -12.76 -1.70
CA ILE A 152 22.97 -11.54 -2.39
C ILE A 152 22.07 -11.29 -3.59
N ALA A 153 21.66 -10.04 -3.81
CA ALA A 153 21.01 -9.60 -5.03
C ALA A 153 21.87 -8.52 -5.70
N TRP A 154 22.43 -8.86 -6.86
CA TRP A 154 23.24 -7.96 -7.67
C TRP A 154 22.40 -7.30 -8.76
N LYS A 155 22.39 -5.97 -8.76
CA LYS A 155 21.97 -5.20 -9.94
C LYS A 155 23.05 -5.26 -11.03
N ASP A 156 24.32 -5.12 -10.62
CA ASP A 156 25.49 -5.24 -11.48
C ASP A 156 26.64 -5.81 -10.64
N GLU A 157 26.95 -7.08 -10.84
CA GLU A 157 27.99 -7.79 -10.07
C GLU A 157 29.39 -7.23 -10.36
N ALA A 158 29.69 -6.86 -11.61
CA ALA A 158 30.99 -6.33 -12.01
C ALA A 158 31.29 -4.98 -11.32
N LYS A 159 30.25 -4.16 -11.12
CA LYS A 159 30.34 -2.90 -10.36
C LYS A 159 30.08 -3.06 -8.86
N GLN A 160 29.88 -4.28 -8.35
CA GLN A 160 29.45 -4.58 -6.99
C GLN A 160 28.23 -3.75 -6.53
N SER A 161 27.31 -3.46 -7.46
CA SER A 161 26.11 -2.67 -7.21
C SER A 161 24.95 -3.58 -6.82
N HIS A 162 24.38 -3.34 -5.63
CA HIS A 162 23.22 -4.09 -5.14
C HIS A 162 21.91 -3.54 -5.69
N ALA A 163 20.91 -4.43 -5.85
CA ALA A 163 19.55 -4.02 -6.13
C ALA A 163 18.89 -3.54 -4.81
N ALA A 164 18.97 -2.23 -4.55
CA ALA A 164 18.72 -1.64 -3.23
C ALA A 164 17.36 -1.97 -2.59
N TYR A 165 16.30 -2.10 -3.39
CA TYR A 165 14.96 -2.44 -2.88
C TYR A 165 14.65 -3.94 -2.84
N ILE A 166 15.58 -4.78 -3.34
CA ILE A 166 15.41 -6.23 -3.29
C ILE A 166 15.86 -6.71 -1.91
N MET A 167 14.87 -6.95 -1.05
CA MET A 167 15.10 -7.53 0.27
C MET A 167 15.07 -9.05 0.15
N ILE A 168 15.74 -9.73 1.08
CA ILE A 168 15.74 -11.19 1.15
C ILE A 168 15.48 -11.57 2.59
N THR A 169 14.57 -12.51 2.82
CA THR A 169 14.34 -13.13 4.12
C THR A 169 14.49 -14.63 3.98
N HIS A 170 15.19 -15.24 4.93
CA HIS A 170 15.52 -16.66 4.93
C HIS A 170 14.95 -17.37 6.16
N LYS A 171 14.35 -18.55 5.96
CA LYS A 171 13.96 -19.46 7.04
C LYS A 171 14.29 -20.92 6.70
N THR A 172 14.71 -21.68 7.70
CA THR A 172 14.87 -23.13 7.59
C THR A 172 13.68 -23.81 8.27
N ILE A 173 12.90 -24.60 7.52
CA ILE A 173 11.69 -25.28 8.02
C ILE A 173 11.67 -26.70 7.48
N GLY A 174 11.58 -27.70 8.36
CA GLY A 174 11.47 -29.11 7.96
C GLY A 174 12.63 -29.60 7.08
N GLY A 175 13.85 -29.10 7.32
CA GLY A 175 15.04 -29.43 6.52
C GLY A 175 15.10 -28.78 5.13
N LYS A 176 14.19 -27.84 4.82
CA LYS A 176 14.21 -27.04 3.60
C LYS A 176 14.59 -25.59 3.91
N GLU A 177 15.18 -24.93 2.93
CA GLU A 177 15.52 -23.50 2.98
C GLU A 177 14.49 -22.70 2.18
N PHE A 178 13.85 -21.74 2.84
CA PHE A 178 12.87 -20.84 2.24
C PHE A 178 13.48 -19.45 2.09
N TYR A 179 13.41 -18.90 0.88
CA TYR A 179 13.86 -17.54 0.57
C TYR A 179 12.70 -16.74 0.01
N PHE A 180 12.28 -15.71 0.75
CA PHE A 180 11.32 -14.71 0.27
C PHE A 180 12.08 -13.48 -0.19
N ILE A 181 11.88 -13.09 -1.45
CA ILE A 181 12.66 -12.06 -2.13
C ILE A 181 11.69 -11.03 -2.74
N PRO A 182 11.23 -10.03 -1.97
CA PRO A 182 10.39 -8.97 -2.49
C PRO A 182 11.21 -7.79 -3.02
N ASN A 183 10.69 -7.17 -4.08
CA ASN A 183 11.00 -5.79 -4.42
C ASN A 183 10.11 -4.86 -3.59
N THR A 184 10.73 -4.22 -2.61
CA THR A 184 10.06 -3.25 -1.71
C THR A 184 9.90 -1.86 -2.32
N GLY A 185 10.42 -1.65 -3.53
CA GLY A 185 10.28 -0.41 -4.28
C GLY A 185 8.91 -0.32 -4.91
N ARG A 186 8.19 0.78 -4.62
CA ARG A 186 6.85 1.03 -5.17
C ARG A 186 6.86 1.38 -6.66
N ASP A 187 7.95 2.01 -7.10
CA ASP A 187 8.12 2.48 -8.49
C ASP A 187 9.43 1.98 -9.12
N ALA A 188 10.27 1.28 -8.35
CA ALA A 188 11.57 0.82 -8.82
C ALA A 188 11.42 -0.53 -9.52
N SER A 189 11.95 -0.63 -10.74
CA SER A 189 12.09 -1.89 -11.47
C SER A 189 13.55 -2.27 -11.60
N TYR A 190 13.84 -3.56 -11.51
CA TYR A 190 15.16 -4.12 -11.82
C TYR A 190 15.02 -5.26 -12.82
N SER A 191 15.84 -5.27 -13.86
CA SER A 191 15.92 -6.38 -14.81
C SER A 191 17.26 -7.08 -14.70
N GLY A 192 17.28 -8.40 -14.88
CA GLY A 192 18.49 -9.20 -14.88
C GLY A 192 19.20 -9.23 -13.53
N VAL A 193 18.47 -9.16 -12.40
CA VAL A 193 19.08 -9.20 -11.07
C VAL A 193 19.65 -10.59 -10.82
N LYS A 194 20.96 -10.68 -10.63
CA LYS A 194 21.63 -11.93 -10.25
C LYS A 194 21.47 -12.14 -8.76
N VAL A 195 20.69 -13.16 -8.39
CA VAL A 195 20.47 -13.57 -7.01
C VAL A 195 21.32 -14.80 -6.71
N ILE A 196 22.11 -14.73 -5.64
CA ILE A 196 22.95 -15.83 -5.15
C ILE A 196 22.43 -16.25 -3.77
N LEU A 197 22.12 -17.53 -3.58
CA LEU A 197 21.64 -18.11 -2.32
C LEU A 197 22.62 -19.16 -1.83
N ASP A 198 23.08 -19.03 -0.59
CA ASP A 198 24.08 -19.88 0.06
C ASP A 198 23.48 -21.22 0.50
N VAL A 199 23.05 -22.01 -0.48
CA VAL A 199 22.49 -23.34 -0.32
C VAL A 199 22.91 -24.20 -1.51
N LYS A 200 23.24 -25.46 -1.23
CA LYS A 200 23.46 -26.48 -2.25
C LYS A 200 22.13 -27.17 -2.53
N PRO A 201 21.52 -27.04 -3.72
CA PRO A 201 20.19 -27.57 -3.96
C PRO A 201 20.22 -29.04 -4.43
N ALA A 202 19.34 -29.87 -3.88
CA ALA A 202 18.81 -31.07 -4.54
C ALA A 202 17.69 -30.68 -5.52
N LYS A 203 16.83 -29.75 -5.07
CA LYS A 203 15.62 -29.31 -5.76
C LYS A 203 15.32 -27.86 -5.41
N VAL A 204 14.87 -27.08 -6.38
CA VAL A 204 14.38 -25.71 -6.20
C VAL A 204 12.93 -25.66 -6.69
N ASP A 205 12.02 -25.26 -5.81
CA ASP A 205 10.61 -25.02 -6.14
C ASP A 205 10.32 -23.51 -6.03
N LEU A 206 9.60 -22.96 -7.02
CA LEU A 206 9.01 -21.63 -6.96
C LEU A 206 7.56 -21.76 -6.46
N TRP A 207 7.26 -21.07 -5.37
CA TRP A 207 5.93 -20.99 -4.78
C TRP A 207 5.33 -19.65 -5.19
N ASP A 208 4.35 -19.69 -6.08
CA ASP A 208 3.66 -18.48 -6.54
C ASP A 208 2.74 -17.97 -5.42
N THR A 209 3.07 -16.79 -4.89
CA THR A 209 2.36 -16.21 -3.74
C THR A 209 1.00 -15.61 -4.10
N LEU A 210 0.69 -15.48 -5.40
CA LEU A 210 -0.60 -14.99 -5.88
C LEU A 210 -1.59 -16.14 -6.13
N SER A 211 -1.14 -17.20 -6.80
CA SER A 211 -1.97 -18.34 -7.19
C SER A 211 -1.93 -19.51 -6.21
N GLY A 212 -0.89 -19.57 -5.36
CA GLY A 212 -0.62 -20.73 -4.49
C GLY A 212 -0.01 -21.93 -5.23
N GLU A 213 0.24 -21.82 -6.54
CA GLU A 213 0.83 -22.88 -7.34
C GLU A 213 2.30 -23.12 -6.97
N ILE A 214 2.71 -24.38 -6.90
CA ILE A 214 4.10 -24.78 -6.65
C ILE A 214 4.66 -25.42 -7.92
N LYS A 215 5.73 -24.84 -8.45
CA LYS A 215 6.41 -25.31 -9.68
C LYS A 215 7.85 -25.68 -9.39
N ALA A 216 8.34 -26.73 -10.05
CA ALA A 216 9.78 -26.93 -10.16
C ALA A 216 10.39 -25.73 -10.90
N PHE A 217 11.51 -25.21 -10.39
CA PHE A 217 12.20 -24.08 -10.98
C PHE A 217 13.58 -24.54 -11.43
N ASP A 218 13.76 -24.71 -12.74
CA ASP A 218 15.00 -25.24 -13.33
C ASP A 218 15.91 -24.14 -13.90
N ALA A 219 15.46 -22.88 -13.90
CA ALA A 219 16.22 -21.72 -14.40
C ALA A 219 17.21 -21.17 -13.35
N PHE A 220 18.10 -22.03 -12.87
CA PHE A 220 19.17 -21.69 -11.94
C PHE A 220 20.48 -22.39 -12.32
N GLY A 221 21.60 -21.77 -11.94
CA GLY A 221 22.94 -22.34 -12.00
C GLY A 221 23.48 -22.67 -10.62
N ILE A 222 24.64 -23.34 -10.58
CA ILE A 222 25.41 -23.55 -9.35
C ILE A 222 26.78 -22.92 -9.53
N GLU A 223 27.05 -21.87 -8.76
CA GLU A 223 28.31 -21.12 -8.74
C GLU A 223 28.95 -21.25 -7.36
N ASN A 224 30.19 -21.75 -7.29
CA ASN A 224 30.90 -21.95 -6.01
C ASN A 224 30.09 -22.75 -4.96
N GLY A 225 29.27 -23.71 -5.43
CA GLY A 225 28.40 -24.52 -4.57
C GLY A 225 27.15 -23.79 -4.05
N LYS A 226 26.83 -22.61 -4.56
CA LYS A 226 25.64 -21.81 -4.21
C LYS A 226 24.66 -21.78 -5.38
N VAL A 227 23.37 -21.61 -5.09
CA VAL A 227 22.36 -21.36 -6.13
C VAL A 227 22.57 -19.97 -6.71
N ALA A 228 22.65 -19.86 -8.02
CA ALA A 228 22.61 -18.59 -8.75
C ALA A 228 21.38 -18.56 -9.67
N MET A 229 20.66 -17.45 -9.71
CA MET A 229 19.50 -17.25 -10.58
C MET A 229 19.48 -15.82 -11.10
N VAL A 230 18.87 -15.59 -12.27
CA VAL A 230 18.67 -14.27 -12.85
C VAL A 230 17.18 -14.00 -12.89
N LEU A 231 16.74 -12.95 -12.21
CA LEU A 231 15.33 -12.63 -12.04
C LEU A 231 15.05 -11.17 -12.39
N ASP A 232 13.84 -10.93 -12.91
CA ASP A 232 13.31 -9.59 -13.12
C ASP A 232 12.38 -9.21 -11.95
N PHE A 233 12.50 -7.99 -11.47
CA PHE A 233 11.71 -7.44 -10.38
C PHE A 233 11.02 -6.15 -10.83
N PRO A 234 9.83 -6.25 -11.44
CA PRO A 234 8.90 -5.13 -11.53
C PRO A 234 8.56 -4.57 -10.14
N PRO A 235 7.93 -3.39 -10.05
CA PRO A 235 7.56 -2.81 -8.77
C PRO A 235 6.62 -3.74 -7.99
N ASN A 236 6.87 -3.90 -6.70
CA ASN A 236 6.14 -4.80 -5.79
C ASN A 236 6.18 -6.31 -6.12
N GLN A 237 6.96 -6.75 -7.13
CA GLN A 237 7.14 -8.17 -7.43
C GLN A 237 7.82 -8.90 -6.27
N SER A 238 7.46 -10.17 -6.06
CA SER A 238 8.14 -11.01 -5.08
C SER A 238 8.30 -12.46 -5.57
N TYR A 239 9.34 -13.12 -5.07
CA TYR A 239 9.57 -14.55 -5.29
C TYR A 239 9.67 -15.28 -3.96
N LEU A 240 9.05 -16.46 -3.86
CA LEU A 240 9.24 -17.37 -2.75
C LEU A 240 9.82 -18.68 -3.28
N PHE A 241 11.07 -18.97 -2.92
CA PHE A 241 11.72 -20.21 -3.27
C PHE A 241 11.77 -21.15 -2.06
N ALA A 242 11.42 -22.41 -2.29
CA ALA A 242 11.64 -23.51 -1.35
C ALA A 242 12.74 -24.43 -1.92
N ILE A 243 13.86 -24.54 -1.22
CA ILE A 243 15.04 -25.25 -1.68
C ILE A 243 15.25 -26.46 -0.76
N THR A 244 15.26 -27.65 -1.35
CA THR A 244 15.65 -28.87 -0.63
C THR A 244 17.16 -29.02 -0.76
N PRO A 245 17.94 -29.04 0.34
CA PRO A 245 19.40 -29.14 0.26
C PRO A 245 19.92 -30.49 -0.24
N ALA A 246 21.12 -30.49 -0.83
CA ALA A 246 21.93 -31.67 -1.19
C ALA A 246 23.37 -31.51 -0.69
N ASN A 247 24.12 -32.62 -0.61
CA ASN A 247 25.51 -32.61 -0.14
C ASN A 247 26.56 -32.57 -1.29
N ASP A 248 26.17 -32.70 -2.55
CA ASP A 248 27.09 -33.04 -3.65
C ASP A 248 26.71 -32.51 -5.05
N ALA A 249 26.09 -31.34 -5.15
CA ALA A 249 25.71 -30.77 -6.45
C ALA A 249 26.92 -30.23 -7.25
N LYS A 250 27.08 -30.67 -8.51
CA LYS A 250 28.11 -30.18 -9.44
C LYS A 250 27.76 -28.79 -9.98
N ALA A 251 28.77 -27.98 -10.28
CA ALA A 251 28.60 -26.69 -10.96
C ALA A 251 27.79 -26.88 -12.25
N LYS A 252 26.78 -26.03 -12.45
CA LYS A 252 25.92 -25.99 -13.63
C LYS A 252 25.84 -24.57 -14.16
N PRO A 253 25.83 -24.36 -15.48
CA PRO A 253 25.73 -23.03 -16.06
C PRO A 253 24.44 -22.35 -15.65
N LEU A 254 24.51 -21.04 -15.41
CA LEU A 254 23.36 -20.20 -15.13
C LEU A 254 22.46 -20.14 -16.38
N VAL A 255 21.27 -20.73 -16.29
CA VAL A 255 20.22 -20.56 -17.30
C VAL A 255 19.39 -19.37 -16.86
N ALA A 256 19.52 -18.24 -17.57
CA ALA A 256 18.70 -17.07 -17.28
C ALA A 256 17.22 -17.41 -17.54
N ALA A 257 16.35 -17.06 -16.59
CA ALA A 257 14.92 -16.98 -16.86
C ALA A 257 14.67 -15.70 -17.69
N THR A 258 14.98 -15.74 -18.99
CA THR A 258 14.59 -14.63 -19.87
C THR A 258 13.07 -14.58 -19.95
N LEU A 259 12.49 -13.38 -19.78
CA LEU A 259 11.12 -13.12 -20.19
C LEU A 259 10.93 -13.59 -21.64
N PRO A 260 9.75 -14.12 -22.01
CA PRO A 260 9.48 -14.52 -23.38
C PRO A 260 9.88 -13.40 -24.33
N ALA A 261 10.56 -13.75 -25.42
CA ALA A 261 10.84 -12.83 -26.52
C ALA A 261 9.53 -12.11 -26.91
N THR A 262 9.61 -10.82 -27.22
CA THR A 262 8.46 -9.96 -27.56
C THR A 262 7.54 -10.68 -28.55
N GLY A 263 6.42 -11.16 -28.02
CA GLY A 263 5.40 -11.86 -28.77
C GLY A 263 4.59 -10.92 -29.66
N LYS A 264 3.71 -11.49 -30.49
CA LYS A 264 2.73 -10.69 -31.24
C LYS A 264 1.81 -9.99 -30.24
N THR A 265 1.75 -8.67 -30.29
CA THR A 265 0.90 -7.86 -29.42
C THR A 265 -0.31 -7.36 -30.19
N ILE A 266 -1.49 -7.53 -29.62
CA ILE A 266 -2.77 -7.07 -30.17
C ILE A 266 -3.36 -6.05 -29.20
N ASP A 267 -3.48 -4.80 -29.64
CA ASP A 267 -4.05 -3.69 -28.88
C ASP A 267 -5.59 -3.79 -28.88
N LEU A 268 -6.22 -3.61 -27.71
CA LEU A 268 -7.68 -3.64 -27.55
C LEU A 268 -8.32 -2.26 -27.81
N GLY A 269 -7.51 -1.27 -28.14
CA GLY A 269 -7.93 0.09 -28.41
C GLY A 269 -8.25 0.87 -27.14
N ASN A 270 -8.66 2.11 -27.33
CA ASN A 270 -8.92 3.04 -26.23
C ASN A 270 -10.40 3.14 -25.86
N THR A 271 -11.34 2.66 -26.68
CA THR A 271 -12.78 2.83 -26.47
C THR A 271 -13.42 1.49 -26.10
N TRP A 272 -14.12 1.47 -24.97
CA TRP A 272 -14.65 0.27 -24.34
C TRP A 272 -16.15 0.38 -24.18
N ASN A 273 -16.88 -0.70 -24.41
CA ASN A 273 -18.26 -0.80 -23.95
C ASN A 273 -18.26 -0.92 -22.43
N VAL A 274 -19.19 -0.25 -21.74
CA VAL A 274 -19.26 -0.30 -20.29
C VAL A 274 -20.56 -0.90 -19.78
N LYS A 275 -20.43 -1.61 -18.66
CA LYS A 275 -21.55 -2.07 -17.84
C LYS A 275 -21.25 -1.65 -16.41
N ILE A 276 -22.14 -0.86 -15.83
CA ILE A 276 -22.08 -0.51 -14.42
C ILE A 276 -22.52 -1.73 -13.58
N ASN A 277 -21.75 -2.06 -12.54
CA ASN A 277 -22.11 -3.11 -11.57
C ASN A 277 -22.38 -2.51 -10.18
N ALA A 278 -22.36 -1.18 -10.07
CA ALA A 278 -22.65 -0.41 -8.87
C ALA A 278 -23.29 0.93 -9.28
N PRO A 279 -24.02 1.61 -8.39
CA PRO A 279 -24.57 2.92 -8.73
C PRO A 279 -23.45 3.95 -8.91
N ASN A 280 -23.70 4.86 -9.84
CA ASN A 280 -22.93 6.09 -9.95
C ASN A 280 -23.51 7.15 -8.99
N GLY A 281 -22.83 8.28 -8.85
CA GLY A 281 -23.31 9.40 -8.05
C GLY A 281 -23.12 10.77 -8.69
N ALA A 282 -23.90 11.72 -8.20
CA ALA A 282 -23.70 13.15 -8.37
C ALA A 282 -23.74 13.81 -6.99
N MET A 283 -22.74 14.62 -6.66
CA MET A 283 -22.69 15.30 -5.36
C MET A 283 -23.29 16.71 -5.51
N ILE A 284 -24.26 17.05 -4.66
CA ILE A 284 -24.88 18.37 -4.63
C ILE A 284 -24.26 19.18 -3.48
N TYR A 285 -23.15 19.88 -3.74
CA TYR A 285 -22.34 20.53 -2.70
C TYR A 285 -21.90 21.97 -2.99
N GLN A 286 -21.95 22.43 -4.24
CA GLN A 286 -21.36 23.72 -4.63
C GLN A 286 -22.39 24.86 -4.72
N ASP A 287 -23.68 24.57 -4.92
CA ASP A 287 -24.72 25.59 -5.14
C ASP A 287 -25.91 25.43 -4.17
N TRP A 288 -25.62 25.35 -2.87
CA TRP A 288 -26.66 25.34 -1.85
C TRP A 288 -27.19 26.74 -1.59
N HIS A 289 -28.49 26.87 -1.63
CA HIS A 289 -29.21 28.09 -1.28
C HIS A 289 -29.92 27.91 0.06
N SER A 290 -30.04 28.99 0.82
CA SER A 290 -30.79 28.96 2.08
C SER A 290 -31.62 30.20 2.29
N SER A 291 -32.72 30.05 3.04
CA SER A 291 -33.55 31.16 3.49
C SER A 291 -34.05 30.91 4.90
N TYR A 292 -34.31 32.01 5.61
CA TYR A 292 -34.88 31.99 6.94
C TYR A 292 -36.03 32.98 7.03
N LYS A 293 -37.19 32.50 7.48
CA LYS A 293 -38.38 33.30 7.72
C LYS A 293 -38.78 33.17 9.19
N VAL A 294 -39.13 34.30 9.80
CA VAL A 294 -39.68 34.36 11.14
C VAL A 294 -41.05 35.01 11.07
N GLU A 295 -42.06 34.33 11.61
CA GLU A 295 -43.38 34.89 11.82
C GLU A 295 -43.56 35.18 13.31
N ALA A 296 -43.78 36.47 13.64
CA ALA A 296 -43.98 36.92 15.00
C ALA A 296 -45.39 36.54 15.49
N GLY A 297 -45.47 35.74 16.56
CA GLY A 297 -46.72 35.49 17.27
C GLY A 297 -47.13 36.66 18.15
N LYS A 298 -48.42 36.75 18.50
CA LYS A 298 -48.97 37.83 19.37
C LYS A 298 -48.54 37.72 20.85
N ALA A 299 -47.96 36.61 21.29
CA ALA A 299 -47.34 36.44 22.61
C ALA A 299 -46.36 35.23 22.63
N TRP A 300 -45.16 35.42 23.20
CA TRP A 300 -44.14 34.40 23.57
C TRP A 300 -44.00 33.17 22.65
N GLY A 301 -43.85 33.39 21.34
CA GLY A 301 -43.50 32.33 20.40
C GLY A 301 -43.29 32.87 19.00
N TYR A 302 -42.18 32.47 18.38
CA TYR A 302 -41.91 32.69 16.96
C TYR A 302 -42.07 31.37 16.21
N LEU A 303 -42.67 31.41 15.03
CA LEU A 303 -42.57 30.32 14.06
C LEU A 303 -41.38 30.63 13.15
N GLY A 304 -40.32 29.83 13.28
CA GLY A 304 -39.14 29.93 12.43
C GLY A 304 -39.19 28.87 11.34
N VAL A 305 -38.99 29.27 10.09
CA VAL A 305 -38.89 28.37 8.94
C VAL A 305 -37.52 28.57 8.30
N ARG A 306 -36.67 27.52 8.33
CA ARG A 306 -35.43 27.48 7.57
C ARG A 306 -35.63 26.58 6.36
N THR A 307 -35.17 27.04 5.22
CA THR A 307 -35.18 26.26 3.97
C THR A 307 -33.78 26.19 3.43
N PHE A 308 -33.34 24.99 3.05
CA PHE A 308 -32.14 24.74 2.25
C PHE A 308 -32.58 24.08 0.96
N TRP A 309 -32.04 24.49 -0.18
CA TRP A 309 -32.34 23.84 -1.45
C TRP A 309 -31.16 23.83 -2.40
N HIS A 310 -31.18 22.86 -3.31
CA HIS A 310 -30.20 22.70 -4.36
C HIS A 310 -30.90 22.23 -5.63
N GLU A 311 -30.36 22.62 -6.77
CA GLU A 311 -30.90 22.29 -8.09
C GLU A 311 -30.08 21.20 -8.77
N PHE A 312 -30.70 20.43 -9.65
CA PHE A 312 -30.02 19.51 -10.55
C PHE A 312 -30.86 19.30 -11.81
N ILE A 313 -30.22 18.88 -12.89
CA ILE A 313 -30.88 18.64 -14.17
C ILE A 313 -31.03 17.14 -14.40
N VAL A 314 -32.15 16.70 -14.96
CA VAL A 314 -32.37 15.32 -15.41
C VAL A 314 -32.72 15.34 -16.90
N LYS A 315 -31.99 14.61 -17.73
CA LYS A 315 -32.30 14.45 -19.16
C LYS A 315 -32.81 13.05 -19.44
N ASN A 316 -33.82 12.91 -20.31
CA ASN A 316 -34.41 11.61 -20.64
C ASN A 316 -34.79 10.81 -19.38
N LYS A 317 -35.70 11.40 -18.59
CA LYS A 317 -36.09 10.89 -17.26
C LYS A 317 -36.56 9.43 -17.28
N ASP A 318 -37.21 8.99 -18.36
CA ASP A 318 -37.73 7.63 -18.51
C ASP A 318 -36.63 6.56 -18.59
N ALA A 319 -35.42 6.96 -19.01
CA ALA A 319 -34.25 6.09 -19.07
C ALA A 319 -33.39 6.14 -17.79
N ILE A 320 -33.80 6.91 -16.78
CA ILE A 320 -33.06 7.07 -15.52
C ILE A 320 -33.92 6.62 -14.34
N THR A 321 -33.60 5.43 -13.83
CA THR A 321 -34.18 4.86 -12.61
C THR A 321 -33.29 3.71 -12.08
N PRO A 322 -33.09 3.58 -10.76
CA PRO A 322 -33.53 4.49 -9.71
C PRO A 322 -32.63 5.73 -9.59
N VAL A 323 -33.15 6.78 -8.95
CA VAL A 323 -32.41 7.91 -8.39
C VAL A 323 -32.74 8.02 -6.91
N LYS A 324 -31.75 7.76 -6.06
CA LYS A 324 -31.87 7.85 -4.62
C LYS A 324 -31.14 9.09 -4.11
N LEU A 325 -31.74 9.81 -3.17
CA LEU A 325 -31.13 10.90 -2.43
C LEU A 325 -30.45 10.33 -1.18
N VAL A 326 -29.16 10.58 -1.02
CA VAL A 326 -28.38 10.33 0.18
C VAL A 326 -28.26 11.63 0.96
N MET A 327 -28.69 11.60 2.21
CA MET A 327 -28.65 12.73 3.13
C MET A 327 -27.69 12.40 4.27
N GLU A 328 -26.84 13.38 4.58
CA GLU A 328 -25.90 13.37 5.72
C GLU A 328 -25.79 14.79 6.28
N GLY A 329 -25.18 14.91 7.46
CA GLY A 329 -24.89 16.19 8.09
C GLY A 329 -26.14 16.97 8.42
N ILE A 330 -27.21 16.32 8.89
CA ILE A 330 -28.39 17.05 9.35
C ILE A 330 -28.27 17.31 10.85
N ALA A 331 -27.62 18.42 11.20
CA ALA A 331 -27.27 18.76 12.57
C ALA A 331 -28.23 19.78 13.19
N GLY A 332 -28.68 19.53 14.42
CA GLY A 332 -29.42 20.49 15.24
C GLY A 332 -28.52 21.60 15.78
N ASP A 333 -28.86 22.84 15.43
CA ASP A 333 -28.21 24.08 15.88
C ASP A 333 -29.06 24.73 16.99
N TYR A 334 -28.88 24.25 18.23
CA TYR A 334 -29.30 24.96 19.44
C TYR A 334 -28.54 24.49 20.69
N ALA A 335 -28.08 25.42 21.52
CA ALA A 335 -27.16 25.17 22.65
C ALA A 335 -27.65 24.18 23.72
N TRP A 336 -28.95 23.85 23.75
CA TRP A 336 -29.59 23.01 24.76
C TRP A 336 -30.06 21.63 24.23
N CYS A 337 -30.02 21.41 22.91
CA CYS A 337 -30.42 20.16 22.27
C CYS A 337 -29.39 19.79 21.19
N LYS A 338 -28.43 18.93 21.51
CA LYS A 338 -27.57 18.29 20.50
C LYS A 338 -28.32 17.10 19.89
N ASP A 339 -29.26 17.37 19.00
CA ASP A 339 -29.91 16.35 18.19
C ASP A 339 -29.28 16.38 16.80
N THR A 340 -28.28 15.53 16.56
CA THR A 340 -27.81 15.24 15.19
C THR A 340 -28.68 14.11 14.62
N ILE A 341 -29.26 14.32 13.44
CA ILE A 341 -30.09 13.29 12.78
C ILE A 341 -29.22 12.16 12.21
N ASP A 342 -27.92 12.40 11.99
CA ASP A 342 -27.00 11.42 11.40
C ASP A 342 -26.78 10.17 12.28
N MET A 343 -27.17 10.23 13.56
CA MET A 343 -27.09 9.11 14.50
C MET A 343 -28.47 8.81 15.11
N PRO A 344 -28.96 7.56 15.01
CA PRO A 344 -30.15 7.15 15.75
C PRO A 344 -29.97 7.44 17.25
N ARG A 345 -30.97 8.03 17.90
CA ARG A 345 -30.97 8.18 19.37
C ARG A 345 -30.87 6.79 20.00
N GLY A 346 -29.73 6.49 20.65
CA GLY A 346 -29.45 5.17 21.25
C GLY A 346 -28.36 4.34 20.53
N GLY A 347 -27.86 4.81 19.38
CA GLY A 347 -26.71 4.21 18.69
C GLY A 347 -27.02 3.06 17.73
N ASP A 348 -28.28 2.69 17.53
CA ASP A 348 -28.69 1.62 16.60
C ASP A 348 -29.85 2.02 15.67
N ARG A 349 -29.83 1.51 14.43
CA ARG A 349 -30.81 1.87 13.38
C ARG A 349 -32.26 1.52 13.75
N ALA A 350 -32.47 0.52 14.62
CA ALA A 350 -33.79 0.06 15.05
C ALA A 350 -34.60 1.16 15.78
N HIS A 351 -33.92 2.15 16.36
CA HIS A 351 -34.55 3.25 17.09
C HIS A 351 -34.48 4.60 16.35
N PHE A 352 -34.07 4.61 15.08
CA PHE A 352 -34.03 5.82 14.28
C PHE A 352 -35.43 6.43 14.13
N LYS A 353 -35.56 7.72 14.43
CA LYS A 353 -36.80 8.49 14.24
C LYS A 353 -36.50 9.79 13.51
N TRP A 354 -37.09 9.96 12.34
CA TRP A 354 -37.00 11.22 11.60
C TRP A 354 -37.71 12.35 12.38
N PRO A 355 -37.08 13.52 12.55
CA PRO A 355 -37.71 14.62 13.28
C PRO A 355 -38.96 15.15 12.58
N LEU A 356 -40.04 15.32 13.34
CA LEU A 356 -41.33 15.81 12.82
C LEU A 356 -41.26 17.24 12.26
N ASN A 357 -40.24 18.02 12.67
CA ASN A 357 -40.01 19.38 12.20
C ASN A 357 -39.22 19.47 10.90
N VAL A 358 -38.62 18.40 10.41
CA VAL A 358 -37.82 18.38 9.17
C VAL A 358 -38.61 17.69 8.05
N ASN A 359 -38.74 18.37 6.92
CA ASN A 359 -39.49 17.89 5.78
C ASN A 359 -38.64 18.01 4.51
N ILE A 360 -38.61 16.96 3.69
CA ILE A 360 -37.92 16.95 2.41
C ILE A 360 -38.94 17.06 1.28
N PHE A 361 -38.62 17.89 0.29
CA PHE A 361 -39.40 18.08 -0.91
C PHE A 361 -38.52 17.87 -2.14
N VAL A 362 -39.12 17.32 -3.19
CA VAL A 362 -38.56 17.28 -4.54
C VAL A 362 -39.62 17.87 -5.46
N ASN A 363 -39.27 18.93 -6.19
CA ASN A 363 -40.21 19.66 -7.07
C ASN A 363 -41.53 20.07 -6.36
N ASP A 364 -41.39 20.61 -5.15
CA ASP A 364 -42.49 21.03 -4.26
C ASP A 364 -43.44 19.91 -3.79
N GLU A 365 -43.20 18.66 -4.20
CA GLU A 365 -43.85 17.49 -3.63
C GLU A 365 -43.10 17.01 -2.39
N LYS A 366 -43.83 16.81 -1.30
CA LYS A 366 -43.25 16.24 -0.07
C LYS A 366 -42.87 14.79 -0.32
N VAL A 367 -41.61 14.45 -0.12
CA VAL A 367 -41.12 13.07 -0.23
C VAL A 367 -41.52 12.33 1.06
N PRO A 368 -42.32 11.24 0.97
CA PRO A 368 -42.56 10.39 2.13
C PRO A 368 -41.25 9.68 2.47
N ILE A 369 -40.73 10.02 3.63
CA ILE A 369 -39.43 9.55 4.07
C ILE A 369 -39.56 8.11 4.58
N THR A 370 -39.16 7.17 3.72
CA THR A 370 -38.96 5.75 4.04
C THR A 370 -37.51 5.43 3.68
N PHE A 371 -36.72 5.04 4.68
CA PHE A 371 -35.28 4.86 4.49
C PHE A 371 -34.92 3.45 4.06
N ASP A 372 -34.06 3.39 3.04
CA ASP A 372 -33.36 2.17 2.66
C ASP A 372 -32.04 2.12 3.45
N TYR A 373 -32.03 1.37 4.55
CA TYR A 373 -30.82 1.15 5.35
C TYR A 373 -29.99 -0.06 4.89
N ASN A 374 -30.29 -0.64 3.72
CA ASN A 374 -29.49 -1.74 3.21
C ASN A 374 -28.03 -1.29 3.04
N VAL A 375 -27.10 -2.17 3.44
CA VAL A 375 -25.65 -1.91 3.52
C VAL A 375 -25.00 -1.82 2.13
N GLU A 376 -25.79 -1.74 1.05
CA GLU A 376 -25.28 -1.76 -0.32
C GLU A 376 -24.42 -0.55 -0.67
N TYR A 377 -24.40 0.49 0.18
CA TYR A 377 -23.62 1.69 -0.07
C TYR A 377 -22.76 2.03 1.14
N LEU A 378 -21.46 1.76 1.01
CA LEU A 378 -20.31 2.41 1.68
C LEU A 378 -20.38 2.68 3.19
N ASP A 379 -21.34 3.48 3.65
CA ASP A 379 -21.54 3.90 5.03
C ASP A 379 -22.87 3.38 5.58
N ALA A 380 -22.79 2.69 6.71
CA ALA A 380 -23.95 2.16 7.40
C ALA A 380 -24.85 3.25 8.04
N TYR A 381 -24.48 4.52 8.01
CA TYR A 381 -25.30 5.61 8.55
C TYR A 381 -25.94 6.48 7.48
N TRP A 382 -25.73 6.16 6.19
CA TRP A 382 -26.40 6.86 5.11
C TRP A 382 -27.92 6.77 5.21
N ILE A 383 -28.52 7.95 5.17
CA ILE A 383 -29.95 8.13 5.13
C ILE A 383 -30.35 8.22 3.65
N VAL A 384 -30.92 7.13 3.12
CA VAL A 384 -31.20 7.00 1.68
C VAL A 384 -32.70 6.96 1.41
N ALA A 385 -33.18 7.81 0.49
CA ALA A 385 -34.57 7.85 0.05
C ALA A 385 -34.67 7.77 -1.48
N ASP A 386 -35.54 6.90 -2.01
CA ASP A 386 -35.83 6.87 -3.44
C ASP A 386 -36.72 8.05 -3.84
N ILE A 387 -36.20 8.93 -4.71
CA ILE A 387 -36.90 10.12 -5.19
C ILE A 387 -37.36 9.99 -6.65
N SER A 388 -37.16 8.83 -7.28
CA SER A 388 -37.34 8.61 -8.73
C SER A 388 -38.70 9.07 -9.26
N LYS A 389 -39.76 8.87 -8.48
CA LYS A 389 -41.15 9.20 -8.85
C LYS A 389 -41.48 10.69 -8.77
N HIS A 390 -40.65 11.48 -8.09
CA HIS A 390 -40.85 12.92 -7.89
C HIS A 390 -40.06 13.76 -8.90
N LEU A 391 -39.22 13.12 -9.71
CA LEU A 391 -38.39 13.80 -10.69
C LEU A 391 -39.15 14.09 -11.97
N VAL A 392 -38.82 15.22 -12.60
CA VAL A 392 -39.27 15.61 -13.93
C VAL A 392 -38.08 15.72 -14.88
N GLU A 393 -38.34 15.69 -16.19
CA GLU A 393 -37.31 16.05 -17.17
C GLU A 393 -37.00 17.55 -17.09
N GLY A 394 -35.71 17.90 -17.20
CA GLY A 394 -35.21 19.25 -17.01
C GLY A 394 -34.79 19.54 -15.57
N LYS A 395 -35.09 20.74 -15.10
CA LYS A 395 -34.65 21.23 -13.79
C LYS A 395 -35.48 20.62 -12.67
N ASN A 396 -34.78 20.10 -11.67
CA ASN A 396 -35.33 19.55 -10.45
C ASN A 396 -34.76 20.31 -9.24
N VAL A 397 -35.53 20.38 -8.15
CA VAL A 397 -35.10 21.02 -6.91
C VAL A 397 -35.32 20.06 -5.74
N VAL A 398 -34.26 19.77 -4.99
CA VAL A 398 -34.36 19.14 -3.67
C VAL A 398 -34.35 20.22 -2.60
N LYS A 399 -35.24 20.09 -1.61
CA LYS A 399 -35.47 21.12 -0.60
C LYS A 399 -35.69 20.51 0.77
N MET A 400 -34.91 20.93 1.75
CA MET A 400 -35.14 20.67 3.17
C MET A 400 -35.84 21.88 3.80
N VAL A 401 -36.98 21.65 4.46
CA VAL A 401 -37.70 22.66 5.24
C VAL A 401 -37.75 22.24 6.70
N CYS A 402 -37.18 23.08 7.58
CA CYS A 402 -37.21 22.90 9.03
C CYS A 402 -38.12 23.94 9.68
N ASN A 403 -39.18 23.50 10.35
CA ASN A 403 -40.14 24.36 11.04
C ASN A 403 -39.95 24.27 12.56
N THR A 404 -39.56 25.36 13.22
CA THR A 404 -39.46 25.39 14.68
C THR A 404 -40.48 26.33 15.32
N ARG A 405 -40.90 26.00 16.54
CA ARG A 405 -41.71 26.87 17.40
C ARG A 405 -40.94 27.14 18.69
N GLY A 406 -40.93 28.40 19.13
CA GLY A 406 -40.26 28.77 20.39
C GLY A 406 -38.76 28.46 20.35
N HIS A 407 -38.26 27.73 21.36
CA HIS A 407 -36.84 27.35 21.52
C HIS A 407 -36.48 25.97 20.90
N GLY A 408 -37.25 25.46 19.94
CA GLY A 408 -36.94 24.17 19.30
C GLY A 408 -35.71 24.24 18.38
N ALA A 409 -35.01 23.11 18.22
CA ALA A 409 -33.80 23.02 17.39
C ALA A 409 -34.06 23.33 15.90
N PHE A 410 -33.19 24.12 15.30
CA PHE A 410 -33.09 24.27 13.85
C PHE A 410 -32.14 23.21 13.30
N HIS A 411 -32.53 22.49 12.27
CA HIS A 411 -31.61 21.58 11.59
C HIS A 411 -30.95 22.28 10.40
N LEU A 412 -29.65 22.07 10.24
CA LEU A 412 -28.82 22.59 9.15
C LEU A 412 -28.37 21.44 8.24
N VAL A 413 -27.98 21.78 7.01
CA VAL A 413 -27.19 20.89 6.15
C VAL A 413 -25.73 21.25 6.35
N THR A 414 -24.95 20.38 7.00
CA THR A 414 -23.52 20.57 7.28
C THR A 414 -22.62 19.76 6.37
N ASP A 415 -23.13 18.68 5.77
CA ASP A 415 -22.38 17.80 4.89
C ASP A 415 -23.02 17.71 3.50
N PRO A 416 -22.22 17.39 2.45
CA PRO A 416 -22.71 17.20 1.09
C PRO A 416 -23.79 16.13 0.99
N TRP A 417 -24.90 16.45 0.33
CA TRP A 417 -25.86 15.44 -0.09
C TRP A 417 -25.48 14.91 -1.48
N ARG A 418 -26.01 13.73 -1.81
CA ARG A 418 -25.67 13.05 -3.06
C ARG A 418 -26.90 12.45 -3.69
N LEU A 419 -26.92 12.40 -5.00
CA LEU A 419 -27.81 11.57 -5.79
C LEU A 419 -27.03 10.32 -6.17
N ILE A 420 -27.59 9.13 -5.96
CA ILE A 420 -26.98 7.87 -6.37
C ILE A 420 -27.96 7.04 -7.21
N GLY A 421 -27.47 6.32 -8.21
CA GLY A 421 -28.33 5.51 -9.06
C GLY A 421 -27.71 5.08 -10.38
N ASN A 422 -28.59 4.64 -11.29
CA ASN A 422 -28.21 4.13 -12.61
C ASN A 422 -28.25 5.24 -13.65
N PHE A 423 -27.28 6.15 -13.58
CA PHE A 423 -27.15 7.29 -14.50
C PHE A 423 -25.69 7.69 -14.70
N SER A 424 -25.45 8.47 -15.75
CA SER A 424 -24.24 9.27 -15.89
C SER A 424 -24.46 10.62 -15.20
N ALA A 425 -23.39 11.22 -14.70
CA ALA A 425 -23.43 12.56 -14.10
C ALA A 425 -22.18 13.38 -14.46
N ASP A 426 -22.29 14.71 -14.36
CA ASP A 426 -21.14 15.61 -14.24
C ASP A 426 -20.90 16.02 -12.77
N ASP A 427 -19.83 16.78 -12.51
CA ASP A 427 -19.53 17.37 -11.19
C ASP A 427 -19.68 18.90 -11.21
N ALA A 428 -20.62 19.40 -12.03
CA ALA A 428 -20.91 20.81 -12.12
C ALA A 428 -21.63 21.31 -10.85
N PRO A 429 -21.62 22.63 -10.56
CA PRO A 429 -22.31 23.16 -9.39
C PRO A 429 -23.81 22.81 -9.34
N VAL A 430 -24.46 22.77 -10.50
CA VAL A 430 -25.80 22.22 -10.70
C VAL A 430 -25.64 20.96 -11.56
N PRO A 431 -25.59 19.77 -10.94
CA PRO A 431 -25.21 18.57 -11.68
C PRO A 431 -26.29 18.12 -12.66
N THR A 432 -25.87 17.54 -13.79
CA THR A 432 -26.77 16.96 -14.79
C THR A 432 -26.73 15.44 -14.72
N LEU A 433 -27.90 14.82 -14.55
CA LEU A 433 -28.11 13.38 -14.67
C LEU A 433 -28.57 13.01 -16.08
N GLU A 434 -27.92 12.03 -16.70
CA GLU A 434 -28.24 11.52 -18.03
C GLU A 434 -28.28 9.99 -18.04
N PRO A 435 -28.86 9.33 -19.06
CA PRO A 435 -28.76 7.89 -19.20
C PRO A 435 -27.30 7.42 -19.17
N VAL A 436 -27.06 6.24 -18.61
CA VAL A 436 -25.71 5.65 -18.46
C VAL A 436 -25.00 5.63 -19.83
N LYS A 437 -23.79 6.21 -19.90
CA LYS A 437 -22.95 6.15 -21.09
C LYS A 437 -22.67 4.67 -21.39
N LYS A 438 -22.85 4.27 -22.65
CA LYS A 438 -22.60 2.89 -23.09
C LYS A 438 -21.13 2.60 -23.35
N THR A 439 -20.32 3.63 -23.49
CA THR A 439 -18.89 3.53 -23.78
C THR A 439 -18.09 4.55 -23.00
N VAL A 440 -16.84 4.21 -22.70
CA VAL A 440 -15.82 5.14 -22.17
C VAL A 440 -14.52 4.95 -22.93
N SER A 441 -13.68 5.97 -22.93
CA SER A 441 -12.27 5.87 -23.32
C SER A 441 -11.38 5.53 -22.12
N THR A 442 -10.22 4.93 -22.36
CA THR A 442 -9.15 4.82 -21.37
C THR A 442 -8.76 6.21 -20.85
N GLY A 443 -8.39 6.29 -19.58
CA GLY A 443 -8.18 7.52 -18.83
C GLY A 443 -9.18 7.64 -17.68
N ASP A 444 -9.25 8.85 -17.12
CA ASP A 444 -10.16 9.16 -16.02
C ASP A 444 -11.63 9.04 -16.45
N ILE A 445 -12.41 8.22 -15.76
CA ILE A 445 -13.85 8.05 -16.02
C ILE A 445 -14.69 9.19 -15.47
N ALA A 446 -14.15 10.03 -14.58
CA ALA A 446 -14.88 11.13 -13.98
C ALA A 446 -15.47 12.12 -14.99
N PRO A 447 -14.69 12.71 -15.93
CA PRO A 447 -15.24 13.59 -16.96
C PRO A 447 -16.09 12.85 -18.01
N GLN A 448 -16.13 11.51 -17.98
CA GLN A 448 -16.84 10.68 -18.95
C GLN A 448 -18.23 10.26 -18.48
N GLY A 449 -18.72 10.86 -17.39
CA GLY A 449 -20.05 10.58 -16.84
C GLY A 449 -20.04 9.81 -15.53
N PHE A 450 -18.85 9.49 -14.98
CA PHE A 450 -18.71 8.67 -13.77
C PHE A 450 -17.90 9.36 -12.66
N PRO A 451 -18.16 10.64 -12.31
CA PRO A 451 -17.32 11.42 -11.39
C PRO A 451 -17.28 10.84 -9.99
N ARG A 452 -18.42 10.32 -9.51
CA ARG A 452 -18.60 9.81 -8.16
C ARG A 452 -18.84 8.32 -8.15
N TYR A 453 -18.36 7.61 -9.18
CA TYR A 453 -18.56 6.16 -9.26
C TYR A 453 -17.78 5.45 -8.16
N HIS A 454 -18.42 4.46 -7.54
CA HIS A 454 -17.77 3.58 -6.58
C HIS A 454 -18.36 2.17 -6.68
N GLY A 455 -17.48 1.18 -6.76
CA GLY A 455 -17.82 -0.22 -7.03
C GLY A 455 -17.22 -0.69 -8.35
N GLY A 456 -17.77 -1.76 -8.93
CA GLY A 456 -17.21 -2.41 -10.12
C GLY A 456 -17.69 -1.80 -11.44
N LEU A 457 -16.81 -1.22 -12.26
CA LEU A 457 -17.12 -0.80 -13.64
C LEU A 457 -16.54 -1.81 -14.64
N SER A 458 -17.39 -2.49 -15.40
CA SER A 458 -16.92 -3.43 -16.43
C SER A 458 -16.58 -2.70 -17.71
N TYR A 459 -15.32 -2.81 -18.15
CA TYR A 459 -14.85 -2.48 -19.50
C TYR A 459 -14.92 -3.74 -20.36
N MET A 460 -15.65 -3.70 -21.47
CA MET A 460 -15.88 -4.86 -22.34
C MET A 460 -15.42 -4.56 -23.77
N GLN A 461 -14.64 -5.48 -24.34
CA GLN A 461 -14.16 -5.42 -25.70
C GLN A 461 -14.09 -6.80 -26.34
N GLU A 462 -14.23 -6.85 -27.66
CA GLU A 462 -13.97 -8.05 -28.44
C GLU A 462 -12.60 -7.96 -29.11
N VAL A 463 -11.87 -9.08 -29.13
CA VAL A 463 -10.56 -9.17 -29.79
C VAL A 463 -10.52 -10.40 -30.69
N VAL A 464 -9.92 -10.27 -31.87
CA VAL A 464 -9.70 -11.38 -32.79
C VAL A 464 -8.24 -11.82 -32.69
N LEU A 465 -8.04 -13.06 -32.23
CA LEU A 465 -6.74 -13.68 -32.05
C LEU A 465 -6.42 -14.59 -33.26
N PRO A 466 -5.14 -14.72 -33.64
CA PRO A 466 -4.75 -15.56 -34.76
C PRO A 466 -4.98 -17.05 -34.47
N ASP A 467 -5.09 -17.87 -35.51
CA ASP A 467 -5.39 -19.30 -35.38
C ASP A 467 -4.32 -20.09 -34.61
N ASP A 468 -3.07 -19.62 -34.68
CA ASP A 468 -1.93 -20.22 -33.99
C ASP A 468 -1.83 -19.84 -32.50
N VAL A 469 -2.80 -19.10 -31.95
CA VAL A 469 -2.84 -18.81 -30.50
C VAL A 469 -3.01 -20.09 -29.68
N GLN A 470 -3.64 -21.12 -30.25
CA GLN A 470 -3.85 -22.40 -29.58
C GLN A 470 -2.50 -23.08 -29.32
N GLY A 471 -2.21 -23.36 -28.05
CA GLY A 471 -0.95 -23.99 -27.63
C GLY A 471 0.21 -23.01 -27.43
N LYS A 472 0.02 -21.72 -27.72
CA LYS A 472 0.96 -20.65 -27.37
C LYS A 472 0.57 -20.00 -26.06
N LYS A 473 1.55 -19.48 -25.32
CA LYS A 473 1.28 -18.68 -24.13
C LYS A 473 0.69 -17.33 -24.54
N ALA A 474 -0.37 -16.90 -23.84
CA ALA A 474 -1.01 -15.61 -24.05
C ALA A 474 -1.19 -14.88 -22.72
N TRP A 475 -0.88 -13.58 -22.72
CA TRP A 475 -1.00 -12.71 -21.56
C TRP A 475 -1.84 -11.48 -21.88
N LEU A 476 -2.74 -11.10 -20.97
CA LEU A 476 -3.38 -9.79 -20.98
C LEU A 476 -2.52 -8.81 -20.17
N THR A 477 -2.10 -7.71 -20.78
CA THR A 477 -1.31 -6.66 -20.12
C THR A 477 -2.10 -5.36 -20.04
N ILE A 478 -2.05 -4.69 -18.89
CA ILE A 478 -2.71 -3.40 -18.61
C ILE A 478 -1.63 -2.37 -18.29
N ASP A 479 -1.35 -1.48 -19.22
CA ASP A 479 -0.33 -0.44 -19.09
C ASP A 479 -0.90 0.77 -18.35
N GLY A 480 -1.03 0.66 -17.04
CA GLY A 480 -1.45 1.77 -16.18
C GLY A 480 -2.92 1.69 -15.75
N THR A 481 -3.11 1.63 -14.44
CA THR A 481 -4.38 1.70 -13.73
C THR A 481 -4.09 1.88 -12.24
N THR A 482 -5.13 2.05 -11.44
CA THR A 482 -5.05 2.06 -9.98
C THR A 482 -5.89 0.93 -9.40
N ASP A 483 -5.75 0.71 -8.09
CA ASP A 483 -6.63 -0.13 -7.29
C ASP A 483 -6.67 -1.59 -7.76
N CYS A 484 -7.83 -2.10 -8.21
CA CYS A 484 -8.01 -3.52 -8.49
C CYS A 484 -8.81 -3.76 -9.77
N ILE A 485 -8.45 -4.81 -10.54
CA ILE A 485 -9.15 -5.24 -11.75
C ILE A 485 -9.40 -6.74 -11.69
N GLU A 486 -10.66 -7.16 -11.83
CA GLU A 486 -10.99 -8.54 -12.15
C GLU A 486 -10.94 -8.75 -13.66
N VAL A 487 -10.22 -9.78 -14.11
CA VAL A 487 -10.12 -10.14 -15.53
C VAL A 487 -11.07 -11.30 -15.82
N LYS A 488 -11.88 -11.16 -16.86
CA LYS A 488 -12.71 -12.24 -17.42
C LYS A 488 -12.46 -12.36 -18.91
N VAL A 489 -12.28 -13.58 -19.39
CA VAL A 489 -12.08 -13.89 -20.81
C VAL A 489 -13.11 -14.93 -21.20
N ASN A 490 -13.91 -14.65 -22.22
CA ASN A 490 -15.01 -15.54 -22.66
C ASN A 490 -15.96 -15.92 -21.51
N GLY A 491 -16.24 -14.96 -20.62
CA GLY A 491 -17.07 -15.13 -19.43
C GLY A 491 -16.43 -15.93 -18.28
N LYS A 492 -15.21 -16.45 -18.45
CA LYS A 492 -14.49 -17.22 -17.43
C LYS A 492 -13.53 -16.32 -16.64
N PRO A 493 -13.41 -16.49 -15.31
CA PRO A 493 -12.43 -15.75 -14.51
C PRO A 493 -10.99 -16.03 -14.96
N GLY A 494 -10.22 -14.98 -15.19
CA GLY A 494 -8.79 -15.04 -15.55
C GLY A 494 -7.84 -14.63 -14.43
N GLY A 495 -8.36 -14.04 -13.35
CA GLY A 495 -7.56 -13.62 -12.20
C GLY A 495 -7.90 -12.20 -11.78
N VAL A 496 -7.14 -11.71 -10.80
CA VAL A 496 -7.29 -10.36 -10.24
C VAL A 496 -5.93 -9.67 -10.28
N CYS A 497 -5.92 -8.42 -10.75
CA CYS A 497 -4.76 -7.55 -10.80
C CYS A 497 -4.89 -6.44 -9.77
N TRP A 498 -3.88 -6.24 -8.93
CA TRP A 498 -3.79 -5.08 -8.03
C TRP A 498 -2.38 -4.47 -7.96
N TRP A 499 -1.38 -5.17 -8.52
CA TRP A 499 -0.02 -4.67 -8.78
C TRP A 499 0.59 -5.39 -10.00
N ASN A 500 0.19 -6.65 -10.21
CA ASN A 500 0.52 -7.52 -11.33
C ASN A 500 -0.37 -7.21 -12.54
N TRP A 501 -0.06 -6.14 -13.27
CA TRP A 501 -0.83 -5.73 -14.45
C TRP A 501 -0.63 -6.61 -15.69
N ASN A 502 -0.33 -7.90 -15.48
CA ASN A 502 -0.11 -8.91 -16.50
C ASN A 502 -0.69 -10.25 -16.00
N VAL A 503 -1.59 -10.85 -16.78
CA VAL A 503 -2.32 -12.06 -16.43
C VAL A 503 -2.17 -13.10 -17.52
N ASP A 504 -1.79 -14.33 -17.16
CA ASP A 504 -1.79 -15.47 -18.08
C ASP A 504 -3.23 -15.86 -18.41
N ILE A 505 -3.63 -15.68 -19.67
CA ILE A 505 -4.97 -15.99 -20.20
C ILE A 505 -4.93 -17.19 -21.16
N THR A 506 -3.82 -17.92 -21.21
CA THR A 506 -3.55 -18.99 -22.20
C THR A 506 -4.68 -20.01 -22.30
N SER A 507 -5.21 -20.48 -21.17
CA SER A 507 -6.26 -21.49 -21.14
C SER A 507 -7.67 -20.95 -21.39
N LEU A 508 -7.81 -19.63 -21.58
CA LEU A 508 -9.11 -18.94 -21.67
C LEU A 508 -9.39 -18.41 -23.07
N VAL A 509 -8.34 -18.22 -23.87
CA VAL A 509 -8.43 -17.73 -25.24
C VAL A 509 -8.68 -18.86 -26.24
N ASN A 510 -9.33 -18.53 -27.35
CA ASN A 510 -9.55 -19.40 -28.49
C ASN A 510 -9.05 -18.72 -29.77
N PRO A 511 -8.75 -19.48 -30.85
CA PRO A 511 -8.65 -18.93 -32.20
C PRO A 511 -9.85 -18.05 -32.59
N GLY A 512 -9.58 -16.95 -33.28
CA GLY A 512 -10.63 -16.03 -33.72
C GLY A 512 -11.17 -15.14 -32.59
N LYS A 513 -12.49 -14.98 -32.53
CA LYS A 513 -13.16 -13.99 -31.69
C LYS A 513 -13.18 -14.37 -30.21
N ASN A 514 -12.74 -13.47 -29.35
CA ASN A 514 -12.75 -13.58 -27.89
C ASN A 514 -13.39 -12.34 -27.26
N THR A 515 -14.03 -12.51 -26.11
CA THR A 515 -14.55 -11.39 -25.31
C THR A 515 -13.67 -11.17 -24.09
N ILE A 516 -13.34 -9.91 -23.82
CA ILE A 516 -12.53 -9.48 -22.69
C ILE A 516 -13.39 -8.54 -21.85
N GLU A 517 -13.56 -8.86 -20.57
CA GLU A 517 -14.21 -8.02 -19.57
C GLU A 517 -13.23 -7.73 -18.44
N LEU A 518 -12.99 -6.44 -18.17
CA LEU A 518 -12.17 -5.95 -17.05
C LEU A 518 -13.06 -5.22 -16.08
N VAL A 519 -13.26 -5.76 -14.87
CA VAL A 519 -14.07 -5.11 -13.84
C VAL A 519 -13.13 -4.29 -12.97
N TYR A 520 -13.13 -2.97 -13.16
CA TYR A 520 -12.35 -2.04 -12.34
C TYR A 520 -13.07 -1.75 -11.03
N HIS A 521 -12.35 -1.86 -9.92
CA HIS A 521 -12.83 -1.52 -8.57
C HIS A 521 -11.97 -0.40 -8.00
N GLY A 522 -12.51 0.82 -7.99
CA GLY A 522 -11.86 2.00 -7.42
C GLY A 522 -12.19 2.22 -5.94
N ILE A 523 -11.36 3.02 -5.26
CA ILE A 523 -11.64 3.44 -3.88
C ILE A 523 -12.82 4.42 -3.77
N ALA A 524 -13.48 4.43 -2.61
CA ALA A 524 -14.65 5.25 -2.29
C ALA A 524 -14.45 6.77 -2.27
N GLN A 525 -13.21 7.25 -2.44
CA GLN A 525 -12.86 8.65 -2.20
C GLN A 525 -13.76 9.62 -2.96
N ASN A 526 -13.99 9.40 -4.25
CA ASN A 526 -14.81 10.32 -5.05
C ASN A 526 -16.26 10.33 -4.60
N MET A 527 -16.81 9.20 -4.16
CA MET A 527 -18.17 9.14 -3.64
C MET A 527 -18.27 9.84 -2.28
N LEU A 528 -17.27 9.70 -1.40
CA LEU A 528 -17.34 10.21 -0.02
C LEU A 528 -16.89 11.67 0.13
N GLN A 529 -15.88 12.09 -0.62
CA GLN A 529 -15.20 13.38 -0.46
C GLN A 529 -15.48 14.32 -1.64
N THR A 530 -15.33 15.62 -1.42
CA THR A 530 -15.56 16.63 -2.47
C THR A 530 -14.47 16.64 -3.54
N ASN A 531 -13.22 16.33 -3.19
CA ASN A 531 -12.10 16.27 -4.14
C ASN A 531 -12.14 15.01 -5.00
N LEU A 532 -12.14 15.19 -6.32
CA LEU A 532 -12.05 14.09 -7.29
C LEU A 532 -10.61 13.58 -7.42
N LYS A 533 -10.48 12.26 -7.48
CA LYS A 533 -9.28 11.52 -7.86
C LYS A 533 -9.52 10.83 -9.20
N PRO A 534 -8.54 10.78 -10.11
CA PRO A 534 -8.66 10.02 -11.35
C PRO A 534 -8.93 8.53 -11.09
N GLN A 535 -9.86 7.95 -11.85
CA GLN A 535 -10.25 6.53 -11.72
C GLN A 535 -10.37 5.85 -13.08
N GLY A 536 -10.20 4.52 -13.10
CA GLY A 536 -10.34 3.68 -14.29
C GLY A 536 -9.02 3.21 -14.90
N LEU A 537 -9.11 2.65 -16.11
CA LEU A 537 -7.96 2.15 -16.88
C LEU A 537 -7.16 3.32 -17.44
N ALA A 538 -5.98 3.61 -16.89
CA ALA A 538 -5.20 4.80 -17.23
C ALA A 538 -4.47 4.70 -18.58
N GLY A 539 -4.09 3.50 -19.01
CA GLY A 539 -3.44 3.32 -20.32
C GLY A 539 -3.87 2.07 -21.06
N LYS A 540 -2.96 1.56 -21.91
CA LYS A 540 -3.32 0.60 -22.96
C LYS A 540 -3.58 -0.79 -22.41
N VAL A 541 -4.51 -1.51 -23.02
CA VAL A 541 -4.69 -2.93 -22.76
C VAL A 541 -4.34 -3.71 -24.01
N SER A 542 -3.55 -4.76 -23.86
CA SER A 542 -3.14 -5.60 -24.99
C SER A 542 -3.12 -7.08 -24.63
N VAL A 543 -3.29 -7.92 -25.64
CA VAL A 543 -3.00 -9.35 -25.56
C VAL A 543 -1.66 -9.61 -26.23
N MET A 544 -0.71 -10.13 -25.47
CA MET A 544 0.60 -10.58 -25.96
C MET A 544 0.56 -12.10 -26.15
N ILE A 545 0.95 -12.58 -27.32
CA ILE A 545 1.03 -14.02 -27.65
C ILE A 545 2.50 -14.37 -27.86
N ALA A 546 3.03 -15.31 -27.08
CA ALA A 546 4.40 -15.83 -27.24
C ALA A 546 4.66 -16.31 -28.68
N PRO A 547 5.92 -16.33 -29.14
CA PRO A 547 6.30 -16.85 -30.45
C PRO A 547 5.76 -18.25 -30.77
#